data_AF-A0A256B824-F1
#
_entry.id   AF-A0A256B824-F1
#
_cell.length_a   1.000
_cell.length_b   1.000
_cell.length_c   1.000
_cell.angle_alpha   90.00
_cell.angle_beta   90.00
_cell.angle_gamma   90.00
#
_symmetry.space_group_name_H-M   'P 1'
#
loop_
_entity.id
_entity.type
_entity.pdbx_description
1 polymer ?
#
loop_
_entity_poly.entity_id
_entity_poly.type
_entity_poly.pdbx_seq_one_letter_code
_entity_poly.pdbx_strand_id
1 'polypeptide(L)'
;MAKRFLLILLLLLQLICLGVLWISCFPGELADLPFILLLIVYIYGIPLLIAFVVIIVVGIQILKKINFFPATQTLVITAAITLGLTVILLKTNLPQTIAFSLSRPAFEAVVADVDKLNSICNSKPVNQRLGLYRVIECDRDSRGGIYFSTANFRFIDISDFYGFAYQPNPYGNYHFGSDIYKYYPIVDEWYGFTAGKRS
;
A
#
# COMPACT_ATOMS: atom_id res chain seq x y z
N MET A 1 -13.99 29.71 17.97
CA MET A 1 -12.69 29.01 17.85
C MET A 1 -12.86 27.50 17.61
N ALA A 2 -13.62 26.79 18.45
CA ALA A 2 -13.84 25.34 18.34
C ALA A 2 -14.34 24.82 16.96
N LYS A 3 -15.24 25.52 16.27
CA LYS A 3 -15.74 25.09 14.94
C LYS A 3 -14.66 25.05 13.86
N ARG A 4 -13.79 26.07 13.83
CA ARG A 4 -12.69 26.14 12.86
C ARG A 4 -11.67 25.04 13.12
N PHE A 5 -11.38 24.79 14.39
CA PHE A 5 -10.51 23.70 14.81
C PHE A 5 -11.04 22.32 14.38
N LEU A 6 -12.33 22.03 14.64
CA LEU A 6 -12.95 20.76 14.23
C LEU A 6 -12.93 20.56 12.70
N LEU A 7 -13.22 21.62 11.93
CA LEU A 7 -13.19 21.56 10.47
C LEU A 7 -11.77 21.26 9.94
N ILE A 8 -10.76 21.93 10.47
CA ILE A 8 -9.36 21.68 10.12
C ILE A 8 -8.99 20.23 10.42
N LEU A 9 -9.37 19.71 11.60
CA LEU A 9 -9.06 18.34 12.00
C LEU A 9 -9.70 17.29 11.07
N LEU A 10 -10.97 17.49 10.68
CA LEU A 10 -11.67 16.58 9.78
C LEU A 10 -11.09 16.61 8.35
N LEU A 11 -10.68 17.77 7.86
CA LEU A 11 -9.99 17.88 6.57
C LEU A 11 -8.61 17.21 6.60
N LEU A 12 -7.84 17.41 7.67
CA LEU A 12 -6.57 16.73 7.87
C LEU A 12 -6.73 15.21 7.88
N LEU A 13 -7.77 14.70 8.55
CA LEU A 13 -8.07 13.27 8.55
C LEU A 13 -8.32 12.74 7.13
N GLN A 14 -9.11 13.45 6.32
CA GLN A 14 -9.38 13.06 4.93
C GLN A 14 -8.10 13.08 4.08
N LEU A 15 -7.24 14.09 4.25
CA LEU A 15 -5.94 14.15 3.58
C LEU A 15 -5.02 12.99 3.98
N ILE A 16 -5.00 12.63 5.27
CA ILE A 16 -4.25 11.46 5.76
C ILE A 16 -4.79 10.19 5.11
N CYS A 17 -6.11 10.01 5.05
CA CYS A 17 -6.73 8.84 4.40
C CYS A 17 -6.33 8.74 2.92
N LEU A 18 -6.33 9.85 2.19
CA LEU A 18 -5.88 9.91 0.79
C LEU A 18 -4.39 9.58 0.66
N GLY A 19 -3.55 10.11 1.55
CA GLY A 19 -2.12 9.81 1.57
C GLY A 19 -1.84 8.33 1.82
N VAL A 20 -2.53 7.72 2.78
CA VAL A 20 -2.40 6.28 3.07
C VAL A 20 -2.85 5.43 1.88
N LEU A 21 -3.98 5.78 1.24
CA LEU A 21 -4.43 5.09 0.03
C LEU A 21 -3.42 5.23 -1.12
N TRP A 22 -2.84 6.42 -1.30
CA TRP A 22 -1.81 6.64 -2.31
C TRP A 22 -0.56 5.78 -2.05
N ILE A 23 -0.06 5.77 -0.82
CA ILE A 23 1.10 4.94 -0.43
C ILE A 23 0.79 3.46 -0.64
N SER A 24 -0.44 3.02 -0.36
CA SER A 24 -0.86 1.63 -0.54
C SER A 24 -0.83 1.13 -1.99
N CYS A 25 -0.71 2.03 -2.97
CA CYS A 25 -0.53 1.63 -4.37
C CYS A 25 0.84 0.98 -4.63
N PHE A 26 1.82 1.19 -3.75
CA PHE A 26 3.19 0.72 -3.89
C PHE A 26 3.45 -0.46 -2.96
N PRO A 27 3.87 -1.62 -3.49
CA PRO A 27 4.13 -2.80 -2.67
C PRO A 27 5.38 -2.54 -1.82
N GLY A 28 5.32 -2.92 -0.54
CA GLY A 28 6.42 -2.74 0.42
C GLY A 28 6.39 -1.45 1.20
N GLU A 29 5.92 -0.34 0.62
CA GLU A 29 5.97 0.97 1.29
C GLU A 29 5.18 1.00 2.62
N LEU A 30 4.01 0.35 2.68
CA LEU A 30 3.25 0.20 3.93
C LEU A 30 3.86 -0.82 4.90
N ALA A 31 4.64 -1.77 4.39
CA ALA A 31 5.32 -2.81 5.18
C ALA A 31 6.68 -2.32 5.71
N ASP A 32 7.20 -1.22 5.18
CA ASP A 32 8.46 -0.57 5.56
C ASP A 32 8.25 0.64 6.49
N LEU A 33 7.11 1.33 6.36
CA LEU A 33 6.59 2.28 7.34
C LEU A 33 6.34 1.74 8.78
N PRO A 34 6.02 0.46 9.05
CA PRO A 34 5.23 0.11 10.20
C PRO A 34 6.00 -0.16 11.49
N PHE A 35 7.29 -0.50 11.51
CA PHE A 35 7.81 -0.96 12.81
C PHE A 35 7.80 0.14 13.89
N ILE A 36 8.14 1.39 13.51
CA ILE A 36 8.09 2.52 14.43
C ILE A 36 6.75 3.27 14.32
N LEU A 37 6.26 3.53 13.11
CA LEU A 37 5.02 4.28 12.91
C LEU A 37 3.77 3.46 13.21
N LEU A 38 3.74 2.15 12.97
CA LEU A 38 2.63 1.29 13.38
C LEU A 38 2.68 1.02 14.89
N LEU A 39 3.85 0.97 15.53
CA LEU A 39 3.93 0.96 17.00
C LEU A 39 3.40 2.26 17.60
N ILE A 40 3.75 3.42 17.02
CA ILE A 40 3.22 4.72 17.42
C ILE A 40 1.72 4.84 17.10
N VAL A 41 1.25 4.41 15.93
CA VAL A 41 -0.17 4.46 15.53
C VAL A 41 -0.99 3.40 16.26
N TYR A 42 -0.42 2.27 16.66
CA TYR A 42 -1.12 1.28 17.46
C TYR A 42 -1.25 1.77 18.92
N ILE A 43 -0.14 2.21 19.52
CA ILE A 43 -0.11 2.68 20.91
C ILE A 43 -0.87 3.99 21.07
N TYR A 44 -0.70 4.95 20.15
CA TYR A 44 -1.31 6.27 20.25
C TYR A 44 -2.47 6.45 19.29
N GLY A 45 -2.37 5.94 18.06
CA GLY A 45 -3.39 6.13 17.03
C GLY A 45 -4.70 5.37 17.28
N ILE A 46 -4.69 4.15 17.83
CA ILE A 46 -5.94 3.45 18.19
C ILE A 46 -6.68 4.20 19.31
N PRO A 47 -6.06 4.57 20.45
CA PRO A 47 -6.70 5.41 21.45
C PRO A 47 -7.18 6.74 20.90
N LEU A 48 -6.42 7.36 20.00
CA LEU A 48 -6.76 8.65 19.40
C LEU A 48 -7.92 8.52 18.40
N LEU A 49 -8.00 7.41 17.66
CA LEU A 49 -9.12 7.10 16.78
C LEU A 49 -10.39 6.76 17.57
N ILE A 50 -10.26 6.01 18.67
CA ILE A 50 -11.38 5.77 19.61
C ILE A 50 -11.84 7.09 20.22
N ALA A 51 -10.92 7.91 20.74
CA ALA A 51 -11.23 9.22 21.28
C ALA A 51 -11.89 10.12 20.23
N PHE A 52 -11.43 10.06 18.98
CA PHE A 52 -12.00 10.80 17.87
C PHE A 52 -13.42 10.34 17.53
N VAL A 53 -13.68 9.03 17.49
CA VAL A 53 -15.02 8.46 17.31
C VAL A 53 -15.93 8.87 18.47
N VAL A 54 -15.46 8.80 19.71
CA VAL A 54 -16.21 9.24 20.90
C VAL A 54 -16.53 10.73 20.82
N ILE A 55 -15.56 11.58 20.45
CA ILE A 55 -15.77 13.02 20.26
C ILE A 55 -16.79 13.28 19.15
N ILE A 56 -16.74 12.52 18.05
CA ILE A 56 -17.73 12.63 16.97
C ILE A 56 -19.12 12.22 17.46
N VAL A 57 -19.26 11.08 18.13
CA VAL A 57 -20.55 10.57 18.61
C VAL A 57 -21.17 11.52 19.64
N VAL A 58 -20.38 11.92 20.65
CA VAL A 58 -20.80 12.87 21.69
C VAL A 58 -21.08 14.24 21.06
N GLY A 59 -20.22 14.68 20.15
CA GLY A 59 -20.38 15.91 19.38
C GLY A 59 -21.67 15.93 18.58
N ILE A 60 -22.01 14.85 17.87
CA ILE A 60 -23.27 14.71 17.13
C ILE A 60 -24.47 14.74 18.08
N GLN A 61 -24.41 14.05 19.22
CA GLN A 61 -25.51 14.06 20.21
C GLN A 61 -25.74 15.47 20.77
N ILE A 62 -24.67 16.19 21.09
CA ILE A 62 -24.73 17.58 21.54
C ILE A 62 -25.26 18.49 20.41
N LEU A 63 -24.74 18.36 19.19
CA LEU A 63 -25.15 19.17 18.03
C LEU A 63 -26.61 18.96 17.63
N LYS A 64 -27.13 17.73 17.73
CA LYS A 64 -28.56 17.41 17.56
C LYS A 64 -29.43 18.17 18.57
N LYS A 65 -28.94 18.37 19.80
CA LYS A 65 -29.66 19.09 20.86
C LYS A 65 -29.70 20.60 20.62
N ILE A 66 -28.82 21.16 19.79
CA ILE A 66 -28.65 22.62 19.63
C ILE A 66 -29.13 23.11 18.24
N ASN A 67 -29.89 22.30 17.48
CA ASN A 67 -30.35 22.64 16.11
C ASN A 67 -29.20 23.16 15.21
N PHE A 68 -28.03 22.53 15.33
CA PHE A 68 -26.81 23.03 14.72
C PHE A 68 -26.78 22.73 13.21
N PHE A 69 -26.60 23.79 12.41
CA PHE A 69 -26.58 23.90 10.95
C PHE A 69 -26.15 22.64 10.14
N PRO A 70 -26.72 22.42 8.93
CA PRO A 70 -26.52 21.23 8.10
C PRO A 70 -25.06 21.01 7.63
N ALA A 71 -24.28 22.07 7.41
CA ALA A 71 -22.94 21.95 6.80
C ALA A 71 -21.92 21.16 7.65
N THR A 72 -21.95 21.30 8.99
CA THR A 72 -21.02 20.58 9.87
C THR A 72 -21.39 19.10 9.97
N GLN A 73 -22.68 18.77 9.88
CA GLN A 73 -23.15 17.38 9.87
C GLN A 73 -22.71 16.67 8.60
N THR A 74 -22.82 17.31 7.43
CA THR A 74 -22.31 16.76 6.17
C THR A 74 -20.83 16.44 6.27
N LEU A 75 -20.02 17.35 6.81
CA LEU A 75 -18.57 17.15 6.89
C LEU A 75 -18.18 15.99 7.82
N VAL A 76 -18.84 15.87 8.97
CA VAL A 76 -18.63 14.72 9.87
C VAL A 76 -19.03 13.39 9.22
N ILE A 77 -20.17 13.35 8.53
CA ILE A 77 -20.63 12.15 7.81
C ILE A 77 -19.64 11.78 6.70
N THR A 78 -19.19 12.75 5.90
CA THR A 78 -18.20 12.50 4.84
C THR A 78 -16.89 11.98 5.41
N ALA A 79 -16.38 12.54 6.51
CA ALA A 79 -15.16 12.04 7.16
C ALA A 79 -15.31 10.59 7.65
N ALA A 80 -16.46 10.24 8.23
CA ALA A 80 -16.75 8.87 8.67
C ALA A 80 -16.81 7.90 7.48
N ILE A 81 -17.47 8.29 6.39
CA ILE A 81 -17.54 7.49 5.16
C ILE A 81 -16.15 7.32 4.55
N THR A 82 -15.36 8.39 4.42
CA THR A 82 -14.00 8.34 3.88
C THR A 82 -13.14 7.39 4.69
N LEU A 83 -13.16 7.49 6.02
CA LEU A 83 -12.40 6.58 6.89
C LEU A 83 -12.83 5.12 6.70
N GLY A 84 -14.13 4.85 6.69
CA GLY A 84 -14.67 3.50 6.48
C GLY A 84 -14.27 2.92 5.13
N LEU A 85 -14.40 3.70 4.06
CA LEU A 85 -14.00 3.31 2.71
C LEU A 85 -12.49 3.06 2.62
N THR A 86 -11.66 3.92 3.22
CA THR A 86 -10.21 3.73 3.26
C THR A 86 -9.84 2.40 3.90
N VAL A 87 -10.43 2.05 5.05
CA VAL A 87 -10.18 0.76 5.71
C VAL A 87 -10.57 -0.43 4.81
N ILE A 88 -11.74 -0.36 4.16
CA ILE A 88 -12.20 -1.42 3.24
C ILE A 88 -11.23 -1.57 2.06
N LEU A 89 -10.89 -0.45 1.42
CA LEU A 89 -9.99 -0.43 0.25
C LEU A 89 -8.61 -1.02 0.59
N LEU A 90 -8.03 -0.63 1.72
CA LEU A 90 -6.76 -1.18 2.20
C LEU A 90 -6.86 -2.68 2.47
N LYS A 91 -7.91 -3.14 3.16
CA LYS A 91 -8.09 -4.57 3.47
C LYS A 91 -8.21 -5.42 2.21
N THR A 92 -8.81 -4.87 1.15
CA THR A 92 -8.98 -5.55 -0.14
C THR A 92 -7.80 -5.41 -1.09
N ASN A 93 -6.74 -4.67 -0.74
CA ASN A 93 -5.62 -4.32 -1.63
C ASN A 93 -6.07 -3.71 -2.97
N LEU A 94 -7.22 -3.06 -2.98
CA LEU A 94 -7.83 -2.53 -4.20
C LEU A 94 -7.05 -1.37 -4.81
N PRO A 95 -6.46 -0.42 -4.04
CA PRO A 95 -5.62 0.63 -4.59
C PRO A 95 -4.42 0.08 -5.37
N GLN A 96 -3.70 -0.89 -4.78
CA GLN A 96 -2.59 -1.57 -5.43
C GLN A 96 -3.05 -2.30 -6.69
N THR A 97 -4.21 -2.97 -6.63
CA THR A 97 -4.75 -3.72 -7.77
C THR A 97 -5.09 -2.80 -8.93
N ILE A 98 -5.71 -1.66 -8.67
CA ILE A 98 -6.00 -0.65 -9.70
C ILE A 98 -4.70 -0.05 -10.25
N ALA A 99 -3.79 0.38 -9.37
CA ALA A 99 -2.53 1.00 -9.79
C ALA A 99 -1.67 0.04 -10.64
N PHE A 100 -1.63 -1.24 -10.27
CA PHE A 100 -0.99 -2.27 -11.06
C PHE A 100 -1.74 -2.50 -12.37
N SER A 101 -3.06 -2.62 -12.37
CA SER A 101 -3.85 -2.83 -13.60
C SER A 101 -3.63 -1.71 -14.62
N LEU A 102 -3.45 -0.46 -14.18
CA LEU A 102 -3.10 0.67 -15.05
C LEU A 102 -1.66 0.59 -15.60
N SER A 103 -0.73 -0.02 -14.85
CA SER A 103 0.67 -0.20 -15.26
C SER A 103 0.93 -1.52 -15.99
N ARG A 104 0.00 -2.48 -15.90
CA ARG A 104 0.11 -3.85 -16.39
C ARG A 104 0.54 -3.94 -17.86
N PRO A 105 0.00 -3.13 -18.80
CA PRO A 105 0.45 -3.20 -20.20
C PRO A 105 1.95 -2.95 -20.37
N ALA A 106 2.57 -2.12 -19.51
CA ALA A 106 4.01 -1.87 -19.56
C ALA A 106 4.83 -3.07 -19.09
N PHE A 107 4.31 -3.82 -18.11
CA PHE A 107 4.92 -5.07 -17.64
C PHE A 107 4.74 -6.20 -18.66
N GLU A 108 3.53 -6.36 -19.20
CA GLU A 108 3.26 -7.38 -20.23
C GLU A 108 4.07 -7.15 -21.50
N ALA A 109 4.27 -5.90 -21.91
CA ALA A 109 5.15 -5.56 -23.03
C ALA A 109 6.63 -5.94 -22.77
N VAL A 110 7.07 -5.98 -21.51
CA VAL A 110 8.40 -6.49 -21.15
C VAL A 110 8.41 -8.02 -21.17
N VAL A 111 7.40 -8.65 -20.59
CA VAL A 111 7.31 -10.12 -20.54
C VAL A 111 7.19 -10.74 -21.94
N ALA A 112 6.49 -10.08 -22.86
CA ALA A 112 6.31 -10.54 -24.23
C ALA A 112 7.56 -10.39 -25.12
N ASP A 113 8.51 -9.54 -24.74
CA ASP A 113 9.74 -9.28 -25.49
C ASP A 113 10.93 -9.88 -24.74
N VAL A 114 11.42 -11.03 -25.21
CA VAL A 114 12.50 -11.79 -24.56
C VAL A 114 13.79 -10.98 -24.48
N ASP A 115 14.12 -10.20 -25.49
CA ASP A 115 15.35 -9.41 -25.52
C ASP A 115 15.28 -8.27 -24.50
N LYS A 116 14.12 -7.61 -24.41
CA LYS A 116 13.85 -6.58 -23.41
C LYS A 116 13.82 -7.14 -22.00
N LEU A 117 13.18 -8.29 -21.79
CA LEU A 117 13.16 -8.98 -20.50
C LEU A 117 14.59 -9.33 -20.06
N ASN A 118 15.38 -9.96 -20.94
CA ASN A 118 16.76 -10.31 -20.65
C ASN A 118 17.61 -9.06 -20.38
N SER A 119 17.42 -7.98 -21.14
CA SER A 119 18.11 -6.72 -20.91
C SER A 119 17.81 -6.15 -19.53
N ILE A 120 16.54 -6.18 -19.10
CA ILE A 120 16.11 -5.68 -17.79
C ILE A 120 16.67 -6.59 -16.68
N CYS A 121 16.45 -7.90 -16.72
CA CYS A 121 16.79 -8.78 -15.59
C CYS A 121 18.29 -9.09 -15.48
N ASN A 122 19.06 -8.93 -16.56
CA ASN A 122 20.53 -9.02 -16.50
C ASN A 122 21.21 -7.69 -16.19
N SER A 123 20.50 -6.55 -16.29
CA SER A 123 21.07 -5.25 -15.95
C SER A 123 21.21 -5.09 -14.44
N LYS A 124 22.37 -4.61 -13.97
CA LYS A 124 22.57 -4.27 -12.55
C LYS A 124 23.18 -2.87 -12.48
N PRO A 125 22.44 -1.85 -11.99
CA PRO A 125 21.06 -1.87 -11.48
C PRO A 125 19.99 -1.84 -12.59
N VAL A 126 18.78 -2.35 -12.29
CA VAL A 126 17.68 -2.45 -13.28
C VAL A 126 17.00 -1.12 -13.56
N ASN A 127 16.93 -0.21 -12.58
CA ASN A 127 16.34 1.15 -12.58
C ASN A 127 15.42 1.53 -13.78
N GLN A 128 14.44 0.68 -14.09
CA GLN A 128 13.56 0.82 -15.24
C GLN A 128 12.18 1.24 -14.75
N ARG A 129 11.59 2.24 -15.38
CA ARG A 129 10.21 2.65 -15.06
C ARG A 129 9.22 1.87 -15.93
N LEU A 130 8.35 1.10 -15.29
CA LEU A 130 7.24 0.38 -15.91
C LEU A 130 5.92 0.96 -15.39
N GLY A 131 5.28 1.81 -16.19
CA GLY A 131 4.09 2.55 -15.79
C GLY A 131 4.36 3.46 -14.58
N LEU A 132 3.61 3.25 -13.50
CA LEU A 132 3.77 3.99 -12.25
C LEU A 132 4.95 3.50 -11.40
N TYR A 133 5.47 2.30 -11.67
CA TYR A 133 6.45 1.64 -10.82
C TYR A 133 7.87 1.79 -11.34
N ARG A 134 8.82 1.94 -10.42
CA ARG A 134 10.24 1.82 -10.70
C ARG A 134 10.69 0.43 -10.29
N VAL A 135 11.15 -0.36 -11.26
CA VAL A 135 11.75 -1.67 -11.03
C VAL A 135 13.21 -1.46 -10.63
N ILE A 136 13.57 -1.91 -9.44
CA ILE A 136 14.92 -1.80 -8.89
C ILE A 136 15.73 -3.06 -9.16
N GLU A 137 15.07 -4.22 -9.20
CA GLU A 137 15.67 -5.52 -9.48
C GLU A 137 14.66 -6.39 -10.26
N CYS A 138 15.16 -7.25 -11.14
CA CYS A 138 14.36 -8.25 -11.83
C CYS A 138 15.12 -9.58 -11.82
N ASP A 139 14.40 -10.68 -11.67
CA ASP A 139 14.96 -11.99 -11.89
C ASP A 139 13.94 -12.96 -12.51
N ARG A 140 14.45 -13.94 -13.23
CA ARG A 140 13.67 -15.00 -13.89
C ARG A 140 14.10 -16.35 -13.35
N ASP A 141 13.16 -17.08 -12.78
CA ASP A 141 13.41 -18.44 -12.35
C ASP A 141 13.44 -19.40 -13.56
N SER A 142 14.33 -20.38 -13.47
CA SER A 142 14.39 -21.58 -14.33
C SER A 142 13.04 -22.28 -14.55
N ARG A 143 12.11 -22.16 -13.60
CA ARG A 143 10.76 -22.75 -13.65
C ARG A 143 9.72 -21.86 -14.35
N GLY A 144 10.11 -20.70 -14.88
CA GLY A 144 9.27 -19.84 -15.70
C GLY A 144 8.74 -18.58 -15.01
N GLY A 145 8.78 -18.50 -13.68
CA GLY A 145 8.32 -17.31 -12.95
C GLY A 145 9.22 -16.10 -13.16
N ILE A 146 8.61 -14.92 -13.37
CA ILE A 146 9.32 -13.65 -13.59
C ILE A 146 8.97 -12.71 -12.45
N TYR A 147 9.99 -12.08 -11.86
CA TYR A 147 9.87 -11.28 -10.65
C TYR A 147 10.43 -9.89 -10.89
N PHE A 148 9.63 -8.86 -10.63
CA PHE A 148 10.02 -7.47 -10.70
C PHE A 148 9.91 -6.86 -9.31
N SER A 149 11.05 -6.60 -8.65
CA SER A 149 11.08 -5.89 -7.39
C SER A 149 11.00 -4.39 -7.62
N THR A 150 10.14 -3.72 -6.87
CA THR A 150 9.94 -2.26 -6.92
C THR A 150 10.32 -1.54 -5.64
N ALA A 151 10.51 -2.29 -4.55
CA ALA A 151 10.96 -1.78 -3.27
C ALA A 151 11.82 -2.83 -2.54
N ASN A 152 12.75 -2.36 -1.73
CA ASN A 152 13.61 -3.18 -0.87
C ASN A 152 13.73 -2.49 0.49
N PHE A 153 13.39 -3.22 1.53
CA PHE A 153 13.60 -2.85 2.91
C PHE A 153 14.81 -3.54 3.48
N ARG A 154 15.73 -2.76 4.06
CA ARG A 154 16.90 -3.29 4.76
C ARG A 154 16.97 -2.69 6.15
N PHE A 155 16.94 -3.55 7.16
CA PHE A 155 17.14 -3.15 8.55
C PHE A 155 17.97 -4.19 9.30
N ILE A 156 19.19 -3.82 9.69
CA ILE A 156 20.19 -4.68 10.33
C ILE A 156 20.41 -5.95 9.51
N ASP A 157 19.78 -7.07 9.92
CA ASP A 157 19.94 -8.41 9.35
C ASP A 157 18.69 -8.88 8.58
N ILE A 158 17.71 -7.99 8.39
CA ILE A 158 16.48 -8.25 7.64
C ILE A 158 16.57 -7.53 6.29
N SER A 159 16.42 -8.29 5.20
CA SER A 159 16.25 -7.74 3.85
C SER A 159 14.98 -8.32 3.25
N ASP A 160 13.97 -7.46 3.06
CA ASP A 160 12.69 -7.82 2.45
C ASP A 160 12.53 -7.09 1.12
N PHE A 161 12.19 -7.83 0.06
CA PHE A 161 11.90 -7.34 -1.28
C PHE A 161 10.41 -7.41 -1.54
N TYR A 162 9.91 -6.39 -2.24
CA TYR A 162 8.52 -6.30 -2.62
C TYR A 162 8.39 -5.97 -4.09
N GLY A 163 7.31 -6.45 -4.70
CA GLY A 163 7.04 -6.16 -6.09
C GLY A 163 5.96 -7.03 -6.69
N PHE A 164 6.10 -7.29 -7.99
CA PHE A 164 5.14 -8.02 -8.80
C PHE A 164 5.78 -9.24 -9.45
N ALA A 165 5.05 -10.34 -9.50
CA ALA A 165 5.47 -11.58 -10.12
C ALA A 165 4.45 -12.02 -11.18
N TYR A 166 4.96 -12.43 -12.33
CA TYR A 166 4.20 -13.07 -13.39
C TYR A 166 4.39 -14.58 -13.29
N GLN A 167 3.28 -15.31 -13.14
CA GLN A 167 3.28 -16.78 -12.98
C GLN A 167 4.31 -17.27 -11.93
N PRO A 168 4.22 -16.81 -10.67
CA PRO A 168 5.20 -17.18 -9.65
C PRO A 168 5.19 -18.69 -9.41
N ASN A 169 6.37 -19.24 -9.13
CA ASN A 169 6.47 -20.61 -8.64
C ASN A 169 6.20 -20.66 -7.12
N PRO A 170 5.68 -21.77 -6.57
CA PRO A 170 5.30 -21.86 -5.16
C PRO A 170 6.48 -21.86 -4.17
N TYR A 171 7.71 -22.05 -4.63
CA TYR A 171 8.91 -22.14 -3.79
C TYR A 171 9.69 -20.83 -3.69
N GLY A 172 9.27 -19.77 -4.38
CA GLY A 172 10.04 -18.53 -4.40
C GLY A 172 11.18 -18.50 -5.41
N ASN A 173 11.83 -17.35 -5.47
CA ASN A 173 13.08 -17.15 -6.20
C ASN A 173 14.23 -16.91 -5.20
N TYR A 174 15.25 -17.77 -5.24
CA TYR A 174 16.39 -17.66 -4.33
C TYR A 174 17.10 -16.30 -4.37
N HIS A 175 17.02 -15.57 -5.50
CA HIS A 175 17.63 -14.26 -5.66
C HIS A 175 17.14 -13.23 -4.63
N PHE A 176 15.84 -13.20 -4.34
CA PHE A 176 15.25 -12.25 -3.39
C PHE A 176 15.14 -12.78 -1.95
N GLY A 177 15.65 -13.99 -1.68
CA GLY A 177 15.63 -14.62 -0.37
C GLY A 177 15.25 -16.10 -0.40
N SER A 178 15.38 -16.78 0.74
CA SER A 178 15.04 -18.20 0.88
C SER A 178 14.05 -18.49 2.00
N ASP A 179 13.78 -17.52 2.86
CA ASP A 179 13.21 -17.82 4.19
C ASP A 179 11.73 -17.45 4.25
N ILE A 180 11.35 -16.38 3.56
CA ILE A 180 9.97 -15.91 3.52
C ILE A 180 9.61 -15.60 2.08
N TYR A 181 8.59 -16.29 1.59
CA TYR A 181 7.94 -15.99 0.32
C TYR A 181 6.44 -15.96 0.51
N LYS A 182 5.83 -14.83 0.17
CA LYS A 182 4.37 -14.65 0.17
C LYS A 182 3.93 -14.10 -1.17
N TYR A 183 2.87 -14.69 -1.69
CA TYR A 183 2.19 -14.24 -2.89
C TYR A 183 0.76 -13.88 -2.56
N TYR A 184 0.26 -12.81 -3.16
CA TYR A 184 -1.15 -12.46 -3.12
C TYR A 184 -1.62 -12.11 -4.53
N PRO A 185 -2.79 -12.58 -4.95
CA PRO A 185 -3.30 -12.32 -6.28
C PRO A 185 -3.56 -10.82 -6.45
N ILE A 186 -3.26 -10.31 -7.64
CA ILE A 186 -3.60 -8.94 -8.05
C ILE A 186 -4.64 -9.00 -9.16
N VAL A 187 -4.23 -9.46 -10.34
CA VAL A 187 -5.09 -9.56 -11.52
C VAL A 187 -4.54 -10.62 -12.46
N ASP A 188 -5.41 -11.51 -12.94
CA ASP A 188 -5.06 -12.64 -13.82
C ASP A 188 -3.84 -13.43 -13.30
N GLU A 189 -2.77 -13.50 -14.10
CA GLU A 189 -1.54 -14.25 -13.80
C GLU A 189 -0.51 -13.44 -13.01
N TRP A 190 -0.87 -12.23 -12.58
CA TRP A 190 -0.03 -11.33 -11.82
C TRP A 190 -0.32 -11.39 -10.33
N TYR A 191 0.75 -11.52 -9.55
CA TYR A 191 0.74 -11.59 -8.11
C TYR A 191 1.63 -10.49 -7.55
N GLY A 192 1.25 -9.93 -6.41
CA GLY A 192 2.19 -9.21 -5.58
C GLY A 192 3.02 -10.20 -4.78
N PHE A 193 4.29 -9.89 -4.55
CA PHE A 193 5.14 -10.72 -3.72
C PHE A 193 5.84 -9.94 -2.62
N THR A 194 6.12 -10.67 -1.54
CA THR A 194 7.08 -10.29 -0.51
C THR A 194 8.06 -11.45 -0.37
N ALA A 195 9.34 -11.15 -0.49
CA ALA A 195 10.43 -12.11 -0.37
C ALA A 195 11.44 -11.58 0.66
N GLY A 196 12.10 -12.43 1.42
CA GLY A 196 13.13 -11.93 2.32
C GLY A 196 14.09 -12.97 2.86
N LYS A 197 15.17 -12.45 3.44
CA LYS A 197 16.19 -13.23 4.14
C LYS A 197 16.28 -12.76 5.59
N ARG A 198 16.25 -13.71 6.52
CA ARG A 198 16.46 -13.47 7.96
C ARG A 198 17.68 -14.29 8.37
N SER A 199 18.83 -13.63 8.53
CA SER A 199 20.04 -14.29 9.08
C SER A 199 19.99 -14.37 10.59
#